data_AF-A0A7W7T540-F1
#
_entry.id   AF-A0A7W7T540-F1
#
_cell.length_a   1.000
_cell.length_b   1.000
_cell.length_c   1.000
_cell.angle_alpha   90.00
_cell.angle_beta   90.00
_cell.angle_gamma   90.00
#
_symmetry.space_group_name_H-M   'P 1'
#
loop_
_entity.id
_entity.type
_entity.pdbx_description
1 polymer ?
#
loop_
_entity_poly.entity_id
_entity_poly.type
_entity_poly.pdbx_seq_one_letter_code
_entity_poly.pdbx_strand_id
1 'polypeptide(L)'
;MMARGGMIGLLTRRVAQSRRGGTRDSWYTRGHGDGWFEHLQETLARARHATRFEAEVSILKVLAIAHLWHGRTRESIETFGRVLDLYRDHEDWDGVGATLNNLGAAHAELGQDTEARALYQQAVDLHDTRHPRPQHAGILANMALVVARQGDLDTARSLCERALAMVADHPPPATGPVASTAYGHLGIVHRLAGRVDLAVEALGTSLLLARQAGDRLTECFFLNEMGETLRVGGDLPEAVVNFRRAPDLATTMNHSPQASRAHAGITDCGPAHLSHGTPPPRTTHGPASA
;
A
#
# COMPACT_ATOMS: atom_id res chain seq x y z
N MET A 1 -17.66 -19.41 1.16
CA MET A 1 -16.36 -20.01 1.53
C MET A 1 -15.29 -19.29 0.71
N MET A 2 -14.23 -18.83 1.38
CA MET A 2 -13.46 -17.62 1.08
C MET A 2 -12.75 -17.55 -0.28
N ALA A 3 -12.85 -16.39 -0.94
CA ALA A 3 -11.86 -15.91 -1.91
C ALA A 3 -11.05 -14.79 -1.23
N ARG A 4 -9.79 -15.08 -0.89
CA ARG A 4 -8.80 -14.11 -0.40
C ARG A 4 -7.76 -13.90 -1.50
N GLY A 5 -7.41 -12.64 -1.78
CA GLY A 5 -6.14 -12.28 -2.41
C GLY A 5 -6.25 -11.50 -3.72
N GLY A 6 -6.44 -10.18 -3.62
CA GLY A 6 -6.03 -9.23 -4.66
C GLY A 6 -4.50 -9.14 -4.74
N MET A 7 -3.98 -9.10 -5.98
CA MET A 7 -2.60 -8.87 -6.48
C MET A 7 -1.40 -9.58 -5.81
N ILE A 8 -1.29 -9.61 -4.48
CA ILE A 8 -0.36 -10.46 -3.73
C ILE A 8 -0.72 -11.96 -3.90
N GLY A 9 -2.00 -12.26 -4.15
CA GLY A 9 -2.50 -13.60 -4.47
C GLY A 9 -2.04 -14.17 -5.82
N LEU A 10 -1.57 -13.33 -6.75
CA LEU A 10 -1.13 -13.77 -8.07
C LEU A 10 0.37 -14.10 -8.12
N LEU A 11 1.20 -13.36 -7.38
CA LEU A 11 2.63 -13.67 -7.24
C LEU A 11 2.88 -14.96 -6.44
N THR A 12 1.93 -15.35 -5.58
CA THR A 12 2.02 -16.57 -4.75
C THR A 12 1.54 -17.85 -5.46
N ARG A 13 0.74 -17.78 -6.53
CA ARG A 13 0.24 -18.98 -7.23
C ARG A 13 1.30 -19.73 -8.05
N ARG A 14 2.28 -19.03 -8.64
CA ARG A 14 3.28 -19.67 -9.53
C ARG A 14 4.43 -20.36 -8.79
N VAL A 15 4.78 -19.88 -7.59
CA VAL A 15 5.78 -20.54 -6.71
C VAL A 15 5.15 -21.76 -5.98
N ALA A 16 3.82 -21.88 -5.97
CA ALA A 16 3.06 -22.83 -5.15
C ALA A 16 2.83 -24.23 -5.76
N GLN A 17 3.31 -24.58 -6.95
CA GLN A 17 3.06 -25.93 -7.50
C GLN A 17 4.11 -26.99 -7.13
N SER A 18 5.22 -26.61 -6.50
CA SER A 18 6.27 -27.55 -6.11
C SER A 18 6.23 -27.92 -4.62
N ARG A 19 5.55 -29.05 -4.35
CA ARG A 19 5.61 -29.94 -3.17
C ARG A 19 4.70 -29.67 -1.96
N ARG A 20 4.24 -30.84 -1.45
CA ARG A 20 3.21 -31.13 -0.46
C ARG A 20 3.67 -30.82 0.98
N GLY A 21 2.72 -30.41 1.82
CA GLY A 21 2.78 -30.63 3.27
C GLY A 21 2.90 -29.37 4.13
N GLY A 22 1.76 -28.89 4.62
CA GLY A 22 1.58 -28.22 5.92
C GLY A 22 2.61 -27.19 6.40
N THR A 23 2.41 -25.92 6.05
CA THR A 23 2.73 -24.69 6.84
C THR A 23 2.26 -23.45 6.03
N ARG A 24 1.18 -23.62 5.28
CA ARG A 24 0.95 -22.92 4.01
C ARG A 24 0.17 -21.61 4.10
N ASP A 25 -0.27 -21.21 5.30
CA ASP A 25 -1.28 -20.16 5.43
C ASP A 25 -1.08 -19.26 6.67
N SER A 26 0.15 -19.21 7.22
CA SER A 26 0.42 -18.64 8.55
C SER A 26 1.21 -17.33 8.53
N TRP A 27 2.21 -17.15 7.68
CA TRP A 27 3.21 -16.09 7.91
C TRP A 27 2.73 -14.68 7.57
N TYR A 28 1.94 -14.54 6.49
CA TYR A 28 1.35 -13.25 6.10
C TYR A 28 0.12 -12.87 6.91
N THR A 29 -0.49 -13.83 7.61
CA THR A 29 -1.75 -13.68 8.36
C THR A 29 -1.55 -13.67 9.88
N ARG A 30 -0.39 -14.11 10.40
CA ARG A 30 -0.09 -14.16 11.86
C ARG A 30 1.00 -13.21 12.32
N GLY A 31 1.46 -12.30 11.47
CA GLY A 31 2.64 -11.48 11.76
C GLY A 31 3.92 -12.30 11.62
N HIS A 32 5.00 -11.62 11.25
CA HIS A 32 6.32 -12.22 11.11
C HIS A 32 6.85 -12.55 12.52
N GLY A 33 6.64 -13.78 12.98
CA GLY A 33 7.06 -14.22 14.31
C GLY A 33 8.59 -14.26 14.49
N ASP A 34 9.03 -14.49 15.72
CA ASP A 34 10.45 -14.61 16.07
C ASP A 34 11.13 -15.68 15.21
N GLY A 35 12.28 -15.35 14.61
CA GLY A 35 13.04 -16.24 13.72
C GLY A 35 12.61 -16.26 12.25
N TRP A 36 11.55 -15.55 11.84
CA TRP A 36 11.10 -15.55 10.44
C TRP A 36 12.15 -14.97 9.47
N PHE A 37 12.79 -13.87 9.87
CA PHE A 37 13.89 -13.27 9.09
C PHE A 37 15.09 -14.23 9.00
N GLU A 38 15.46 -14.90 10.09
CA GLU A 38 16.55 -15.87 10.13
C GLU A 38 16.27 -17.05 9.18
N HIS A 39 15.07 -17.60 9.22
CA HIS A 39 14.66 -18.68 8.33
C HIS A 39 14.75 -18.29 6.84
N LEU A 40 14.35 -17.06 6.49
CA LEU A 40 14.47 -16.57 5.12
C LEU A 40 15.92 -16.36 4.71
N GLN A 41 16.79 -15.87 5.61
CA GLN A 41 18.22 -15.74 5.35
C GLN A 41 18.90 -17.10 5.12
N GLU A 42 18.58 -18.11 5.93
CA GLU A 42 19.06 -19.48 5.73
C GLU A 42 18.57 -20.09 4.41
N THR A 43 17.32 -19.83 4.04
CA THR A 43 16.74 -20.33 2.79
C THR A 43 17.33 -19.61 1.58
N LEU A 44 17.62 -18.31 1.70
CA LEU A 44 18.34 -17.53 0.70
C LEU A 44 19.76 -18.07 0.49
N ALA A 45 20.50 -18.35 1.58
CA ALA A 45 21.83 -18.92 1.50
C ALA A 45 21.84 -20.27 0.75
N ARG A 46 20.85 -21.13 1.02
CA ARG A 46 20.66 -22.39 0.29
C ARG A 46 20.32 -22.18 -1.19
N ALA A 47 19.46 -21.21 -1.52
CA ALA A 47 19.11 -20.89 -2.90
C ALA A 47 20.33 -20.39 -3.69
N ARG A 48 21.14 -19.52 -3.10
CA ARG A 48 22.41 -19.01 -3.66
C ARG A 48 23.41 -20.12 -3.90
N HIS A 49 23.65 -20.97 -2.91
CA HIS A 49 24.56 -22.10 -3.04
C HIS A 49 24.11 -23.08 -4.14
N ALA A 50 22.80 -23.22 -4.33
CA ALA A 50 22.23 -24.05 -5.40
C ALA A 50 22.07 -23.32 -6.74
N THR A 51 22.54 -22.06 -6.87
CA THR A 51 22.42 -21.21 -8.07
C THR A 51 20.99 -21.13 -8.61
N ARG A 52 19.99 -21.07 -7.71
CA ARG A 52 18.57 -21.05 -8.07
C ARG A 52 18.06 -19.62 -8.16
N PHE A 53 18.29 -18.98 -9.29
CA PHE A 53 17.88 -17.60 -9.58
C PHE A 53 16.44 -17.29 -9.13
N GLU A 54 15.45 -18.03 -9.63
CA GLU A 54 14.03 -17.81 -9.31
C GLU A 54 13.72 -17.90 -7.81
N ALA A 55 14.37 -18.85 -7.12
CA ALA A 55 14.17 -19.03 -5.69
C ALA A 55 14.83 -17.90 -4.90
N GLU A 56 16.04 -17.49 -5.29
CA GLU A 56 16.75 -16.37 -4.68
C GLU A 56 15.95 -15.06 -4.82
N VAL A 57 15.53 -14.72 -6.04
CA VAL A 57 14.72 -13.54 -6.33
C VAL A 57 13.42 -13.56 -5.53
N SER A 58 12.71 -14.68 -5.50
CA SER A 58 11.47 -14.80 -4.74
C SER A 58 11.68 -14.56 -3.25
N ILE A 59 12.76 -15.09 -2.66
CA ILE A 59 13.06 -14.92 -1.23
C ILE A 59 13.46 -13.48 -0.93
N LEU A 60 14.33 -12.89 -1.75
CA LEU A 60 14.77 -11.50 -1.60
C LEU A 60 13.60 -10.52 -1.70
N LYS A 61 12.66 -10.72 -2.64
CA LYS A 61 11.45 -9.89 -2.74
C LYS A 61 10.59 -9.96 -1.48
N VAL A 62 10.42 -11.15 -0.91
CA VAL A 62 9.67 -11.35 0.34
C VAL A 62 10.38 -10.66 1.51
N LEU A 63 11.70 -10.79 1.61
CA LEU A 63 12.51 -10.10 2.61
C LEU A 63 12.38 -8.58 2.49
N ALA A 64 12.53 -8.04 1.28
CA ALA A 64 12.47 -6.60 1.04
C ALA A 64 11.10 -6.00 1.40
N ILE A 65 10.00 -6.67 1.04
CA ILE A 65 8.65 -6.25 1.43
C ILE A 65 8.49 -6.28 2.95
N ALA A 66 8.94 -7.35 3.61
CA ALA A 66 8.85 -7.42 5.06
C ALA A 66 9.71 -6.36 5.76
N HIS A 67 10.87 -6.00 5.21
CA HIS A 67 11.65 -4.88 5.71
C HIS A 67 10.84 -3.57 5.68
N LEU A 68 10.11 -3.26 4.61
CA LEU A 68 9.21 -2.09 4.56
C LEU A 68 8.14 -2.13 5.64
N TRP A 69 7.47 -3.28 5.81
CA TRP A 69 6.39 -3.44 6.79
C TRP A 69 6.84 -3.19 8.24
N HIS A 70 8.12 -3.43 8.53
CA HIS A 70 8.70 -3.19 9.87
C HIS A 70 9.44 -1.85 9.97
N GLY A 71 9.31 -0.95 8.98
CA GLY A 71 9.99 0.35 8.96
C GLY A 71 11.51 0.25 8.74
N ARG A 72 12.01 -0.91 8.31
CA ARG A 72 13.42 -1.16 7.95
C ARG A 72 13.67 -0.76 6.49
N THR A 73 13.31 0.48 6.16
CA THR A 73 13.22 0.93 4.76
C THR A 73 14.59 0.93 4.06
N ARG A 74 15.68 1.18 4.79
CA ARG A 74 17.05 1.10 4.22
C ARG A 74 17.42 -0.32 3.83
N GLU A 75 17.17 -1.30 4.69
CA GLU A 75 17.41 -2.72 4.39
C GLU A 75 16.53 -3.21 3.24
N SER A 76 15.32 -2.67 3.11
CA SER A 76 14.47 -2.93 1.94
C SER A 76 15.10 -2.43 0.65
N ILE A 77 15.60 -1.18 0.62
CA ILE A 77 16.27 -0.59 -0.55
C ILE A 77 17.47 -1.44 -0.97
N GLU A 78 18.33 -1.82 -0.01
CA GLU A 78 19.47 -2.69 -0.29
C GLU A 78 19.04 -4.05 -0.86
N THR A 79 18.00 -4.65 -0.29
CA THR A 79 17.50 -5.96 -0.73
C THR A 79 16.87 -5.89 -2.11
N PHE A 80 16.07 -4.86 -2.40
CA PHE A 80 15.53 -4.63 -3.75
C PHE A 80 16.62 -4.26 -4.76
N GLY A 81 17.69 -3.57 -4.36
CA GLY A 81 18.84 -3.32 -5.21
C GLY A 81 19.46 -4.64 -5.71
N ARG A 82 19.62 -5.62 -4.83
CA ARG A 82 20.09 -6.97 -5.22
C ARG A 82 19.13 -7.68 -6.17
N VAL A 83 17.83 -7.55 -5.96
CA VAL A 83 16.81 -8.10 -6.87
C VAL A 83 16.89 -7.45 -8.26
N LEU A 84 17.11 -6.13 -8.30
CA LEU A 84 17.25 -5.38 -9.53
C LEU A 84 18.45 -5.85 -10.35
N ASP A 85 19.60 -6.04 -9.70
CA ASP A 85 20.81 -6.55 -10.35
C ASP A 85 20.59 -7.96 -10.90
N LEU A 86 19.99 -8.85 -10.10
CA LEU A 86 19.66 -10.21 -10.53
C LEU A 86 18.75 -10.23 -11.77
N TYR A 87 17.69 -9.42 -11.79
CA TYR A 87 16.80 -9.32 -12.94
C TYR A 87 17.49 -8.74 -14.18
N ARG A 88 18.40 -7.78 -14.01
CA ARG A 88 19.21 -7.23 -15.12
C ARG A 88 20.15 -8.29 -15.70
N ASP A 89 20.86 -9.04 -14.85
CA ASP A 89 21.78 -10.09 -15.27
C ASP A 89 21.08 -11.21 -16.06
N HIS A 90 19.80 -11.44 -15.79
CA HIS A 90 18.98 -12.45 -16.47
C HIS A 90 18.07 -11.86 -17.56
N GLU A 91 18.21 -10.57 -17.85
CA GLU A 91 17.42 -9.84 -18.85
C GLU A 91 15.89 -9.97 -18.64
N ASP A 92 15.43 -10.11 -17.39
CA ASP A 92 14.00 -10.09 -17.03
C ASP A 92 13.55 -8.65 -16.79
N TRP A 93 13.20 -7.99 -17.89
CA TRP A 93 12.84 -6.58 -17.90
C TRP A 93 11.48 -6.29 -17.25
N ASP A 94 10.57 -7.27 -17.21
CA ASP A 94 9.32 -7.14 -16.45
C ASP A 94 9.64 -7.11 -14.94
N GLY A 95 10.57 -7.97 -14.49
CA GLY A 95 11.12 -7.97 -13.14
C GLY A 95 11.87 -6.68 -12.78
N VAL A 96 12.65 -6.13 -13.72
CA VAL A 96 13.33 -4.83 -13.57
C VAL A 96 12.32 -3.72 -13.30
N GLY A 97 11.30 -3.57 -14.15
CA GLY A 97 10.28 -2.51 -14.00
C GLY A 97 9.53 -2.60 -12.68
N ALA A 98 9.11 -3.81 -12.28
CA ALA A 98 8.45 -4.03 -10.99
C ALA A 98 9.37 -3.70 -9.80
N THR A 99 10.67 -3.99 -9.91
CA THR A 99 11.64 -3.72 -8.83
C THR A 99 11.97 -2.23 -8.72
N LEU A 100 12.11 -1.53 -9.84
CA LEU A 100 12.26 -0.08 -9.88
C LEU A 100 11.07 0.64 -9.23
N ASN A 101 9.84 0.17 -9.48
CA ASN A 101 8.65 0.69 -8.80
C ASN A 101 8.71 0.51 -7.27
N ASN A 102 9.16 -0.65 -6.79
CA ASN A 102 9.27 -0.90 -5.35
C ASN A 102 10.39 -0.07 -4.70
N LEU A 103 11.53 0.10 -5.38
CA LEU A 103 12.59 1.00 -4.94
C LEU A 103 12.09 2.45 -4.89
N GLY A 104 11.37 2.89 -5.92
CA GLY A 104 10.76 4.22 -5.93
C GLY A 104 9.84 4.44 -4.73
N ALA A 105 9.03 3.43 -4.38
CA ALA A 105 8.14 3.50 -3.21
C ALA A 105 8.93 3.60 -1.90
N ALA A 106 9.98 2.79 -1.74
CA ALA A 106 10.84 2.82 -0.56
C ALA A 106 11.57 4.18 -0.40
N HIS A 107 12.05 4.77 -1.49
CA HIS A 107 12.63 6.12 -1.47
C HIS A 107 11.59 7.19 -1.12
N ALA A 108 10.37 7.09 -1.66
CA ALA A 108 9.27 8.00 -1.35
C ALA A 108 8.83 7.91 0.13
N GLU A 109 8.93 6.74 0.76
CA GLU A 109 8.71 6.58 2.21
C GLU A 109 9.78 7.27 3.06
N LEU A 110 11.01 7.36 2.56
CA LEU A 110 12.09 8.13 3.20
C LEU A 110 12.03 9.64 2.92
N GLY A 111 11.03 10.11 2.16
CA GLY A 111 10.95 11.50 1.71
C GLY A 111 11.98 11.88 0.63
N GLN A 112 12.62 10.88 0.02
CA GLN A 112 13.59 11.05 -1.07
C GLN A 112 12.83 11.12 -2.41
N ASP A 113 12.00 12.15 -2.55
CA ASP A 113 11.05 12.28 -3.65
C ASP A 113 11.76 12.44 -5.01
N THR A 114 12.94 13.06 -5.07
CA THR A 114 13.72 13.19 -6.31
C THR A 114 14.21 11.83 -6.82
N GLU A 115 14.80 11.02 -5.95
CA GLU A 115 15.26 9.67 -6.25
C GLU A 115 14.09 8.76 -6.61
N ALA A 116 12.99 8.83 -5.85
CA ALA A 116 11.78 8.08 -6.13
C ALA A 116 11.23 8.38 -7.54
N ARG A 117 11.13 9.66 -7.90
CA ARG A 117 10.69 10.08 -9.24
C ARG A 117 11.60 9.54 -10.33
N ALA A 118 12.93 9.60 -10.14
CA ALA A 118 13.88 9.07 -11.12
C ALA A 118 13.72 7.56 -11.33
N LEU A 119 13.48 6.80 -10.26
CA LEU A 119 13.25 5.35 -10.33
C LEU A 119 11.92 5.02 -11.02
N TYR A 120 10.85 5.74 -10.70
CA TYR A 120 9.57 5.58 -11.39
C TYR A 120 9.68 5.92 -12.87
N GLN A 121 10.38 7.00 -13.22
CA GLN A 121 10.59 7.38 -14.62
C GLN A 121 11.35 6.29 -15.38
N GLN A 122 12.42 5.72 -14.80
CA GLN A 122 13.13 4.59 -15.41
C GLN A 122 12.19 3.39 -15.64
N ALA A 123 11.29 3.10 -14.71
CA ALA A 123 10.32 2.03 -14.87
C ALA A 123 9.31 2.33 -15.99
N VAL A 124 8.82 3.57 -16.08
CA VAL A 124 7.92 4.03 -17.15
C VAL A 124 8.60 3.93 -18.51
N ASP A 125 9.83 4.44 -18.66
CA ASP A 125 10.58 4.43 -19.91
C ASP A 125 10.86 3.01 -20.41
N LEU A 126 11.18 2.09 -19.48
CA LEU A 126 11.37 0.68 -19.78
C LEU A 126 10.09 0.02 -20.32
N HIS A 127 8.92 0.50 -19.89
CA HIS A 127 7.63 -0.05 -20.30
C HIS A 127 7.08 0.60 -21.57
N ASP A 128 7.26 1.91 -21.75
CA ASP A 128 6.84 2.61 -22.97
C ASP A 128 7.57 2.06 -24.20
N THR A 129 8.82 1.59 -24.03
CA THR A 129 9.58 0.92 -25.09
C THR A 129 9.13 -0.53 -25.37
N ARG A 130 8.33 -1.16 -24.49
CA ARG A 130 8.03 -2.61 -24.51
C ARG A 130 6.54 -2.96 -24.47
N HIS A 131 5.68 -1.98 -24.79
CA HIS A 131 4.21 -1.99 -24.79
C HIS A 131 3.55 -1.72 -23.43
N PRO A 132 2.57 -0.79 -23.37
CA PRO A 132 1.83 -0.50 -22.16
C PRO A 132 0.97 -1.69 -21.74
N ARG A 133 1.04 -2.04 -20.45
CA ARG A 133 0.22 -3.10 -19.83
C ARG A 133 -0.54 -2.55 -18.62
N PRO A 134 -1.73 -3.08 -18.30
CA PRO A 134 -2.54 -2.60 -17.17
C PRO A 134 -1.79 -2.64 -15.82
N GLN A 135 -0.87 -3.59 -15.64
CA GLN A 135 -0.07 -3.72 -14.43
C GLN A 135 0.91 -2.55 -14.23
N HIS A 136 1.28 -1.83 -15.30
CA HIS A 136 2.18 -0.68 -15.22
C HIS A 136 1.47 0.60 -14.75
N ALA A 137 0.13 0.63 -14.74
CA ALA A 137 -0.63 1.77 -14.27
C ALA A 137 -0.34 2.10 -12.79
N GLY A 138 0.04 1.09 -11.98
CA GLY A 138 0.47 1.32 -10.59
C GLY A 138 1.71 2.21 -10.48
N ILE A 139 2.61 2.14 -11.46
CA ILE A 139 3.85 2.95 -11.50
C ILE A 139 3.50 4.42 -11.72
N LEU A 140 2.61 4.69 -12.68
CA LEU A 140 2.12 6.04 -12.95
C LEU A 140 1.39 6.62 -11.73
N ALA A 141 0.53 5.82 -11.09
CA ALA A 141 -0.15 6.24 -9.88
C ALA A 141 0.84 6.58 -8.75
N ASN A 142 1.85 5.74 -8.51
CA ASN A 142 2.85 6.00 -7.47
C ASN A 142 3.73 7.22 -7.78
N MET A 143 4.12 7.38 -9.04
CA MET A 143 4.84 8.57 -9.51
C MET A 143 4.03 9.85 -9.29
N ALA A 144 2.71 9.80 -9.53
CA ALA A 144 1.82 10.94 -9.31
C ALA A 144 1.89 11.48 -7.89
N LEU A 145 1.94 10.60 -6.88
CA LEU A 145 2.05 11.01 -5.48
C LEU A 145 3.33 11.81 -5.21
N VAL A 146 4.46 11.33 -5.73
CA VAL A 146 5.77 12.00 -5.58
C VAL A 146 5.79 13.34 -6.33
N VAL A 147 5.26 13.37 -7.55
CA VAL A 147 5.14 14.60 -8.35
C VAL A 147 4.23 15.63 -7.65
N ALA A 148 3.16 15.18 -6.99
CA ALA A 148 2.27 16.05 -6.22
C ALA A 148 2.96 16.65 -4.99
N ARG A 149 3.79 15.87 -4.26
CA ARG A 149 4.60 16.37 -3.13
C ARG A 149 5.63 17.41 -3.56
N GLN A 150 6.11 17.31 -4.80
CA GLN A 150 6.98 18.31 -5.42
C GLN A 150 6.23 19.57 -5.89
N GLY A 151 4.90 19.62 -5.77
CA GLY A 151 4.06 20.78 -6.08
C GLY A 151 3.51 20.82 -7.51
N ASP A 152 3.87 19.87 -8.38
CA ASP A 152 3.38 19.79 -9.76
C ASP A 152 2.05 19.02 -9.81
N LEU A 153 0.98 19.67 -9.37
CA LEU A 153 -0.33 19.04 -9.22
C LEU A 153 -0.99 18.68 -10.56
N ASP A 154 -0.68 19.41 -11.63
CA ASP A 154 -1.25 19.16 -12.96
C ASP A 154 -0.64 17.90 -13.59
N THR A 155 0.68 17.75 -13.53
CA THR A 155 1.35 16.51 -13.98
C THR A 155 0.90 15.32 -13.13
N ALA A 156 0.83 15.49 -11.80
CA ALA A 156 0.37 14.43 -10.91
C ALA A 156 -1.05 13.97 -11.26
N ARG A 157 -1.98 14.91 -11.49
CA ARG A 157 -3.33 14.59 -11.93
C ARG A 157 -3.34 13.81 -13.24
N SER A 158 -2.59 14.29 -14.24
CA SER A 158 -2.50 13.62 -15.55
C SER A 158 -1.97 12.19 -15.44
N LEU A 159 -0.98 11.96 -14.57
CA LEU A 159 -0.46 10.61 -14.29
C LEU A 159 -1.51 9.69 -13.68
N CYS A 160 -2.30 10.17 -12.71
CA CYS A 160 -3.43 9.40 -12.16
C CYS A 160 -4.50 9.09 -13.22
N GLU A 161 -4.89 10.07 -14.04
CA GLU A 161 -5.90 9.88 -15.10
C GLU A 161 -5.42 8.88 -16.16
N ARG A 162 -4.13 8.95 -16.55
CA ARG A 162 -3.51 7.94 -17.43
C ARG A 162 -3.51 6.55 -16.81
N ALA A 163 -3.16 6.43 -15.52
CA ALA A 163 -3.21 5.16 -14.81
C ALA A 163 -4.62 4.55 -14.82
N LEU A 164 -5.65 5.37 -14.56
CA LEU A 164 -7.05 4.95 -14.59
C LEU A 164 -7.50 4.53 -16.00
N ALA A 165 -7.12 5.28 -17.04
CA ALA A 165 -7.43 4.95 -18.43
C ALA A 165 -6.85 3.58 -18.84
N MET A 166 -5.64 3.24 -18.38
CA MET A 166 -5.01 1.95 -18.67
C MET A 166 -5.74 0.75 -18.05
N VAL A 167 -6.52 0.97 -17.00
CA VAL A 167 -7.23 -0.10 -16.28
C VAL A 167 -8.74 -0.09 -16.51
N ALA A 168 -9.28 0.90 -17.24
CA ALA A 168 -10.71 1.10 -17.45
C ALA A 168 -11.40 -0.10 -18.13
N ASP A 169 -10.76 -0.71 -19.12
CA ASP A 169 -11.34 -1.81 -19.91
C ASP A 169 -11.07 -3.21 -19.31
N HIS A 170 -10.53 -3.28 -18.09
CA HIS A 170 -10.10 -4.53 -17.48
C HIS A 170 -10.99 -4.91 -16.29
N PRO A 171 -11.31 -6.21 -16.12
CA PRO A 171 -12.26 -6.63 -15.10
C PRO A 171 -11.76 -6.32 -13.67
N PRO A 172 -12.64 -5.84 -12.76
CA PRO A 172 -12.28 -5.37 -11.42
C PRO A 172 -11.41 -6.31 -10.56
N PRO A 173 -11.54 -7.65 -10.61
CA PRO A 173 -10.68 -8.52 -9.81
C PRO A 173 -9.18 -8.41 -10.19
N ALA A 174 -8.87 -8.07 -11.44
CA ALA A 174 -7.50 -7.98 -11.93
C ALA A 174 -6.88 -6.59 -11.73
N THR A 175 -7.69 -5.54 -11.82
CA THR A 175 -7.23 -4.15 -11.79
C THR A 175 -7.70 -3.35 -10.59
N GLY A 176 -8.58 -3.90 -9.76
CA GLY A 176 -9.17 -3.24 -8.58
C GLY A 176 -8.13 -2.61 -7.65
N PRO A 177 -7.03 -3.30 -7.26
CA PRO A 177 -6.01 -2.67 -6.43
C PRO A 177 -5.26 -1.53 -7.12
N VAL A 178 -4.95 -1.65 -8.42
CA VAL A 178 -4.31 -0.55 -9.17
C VAL A 178 -5.23 0.65 -9.30
N ALA A 179 -6.50 0.42 -9.64
CA ALA A 179 -7.52 1.45 -9.70
C ALA A 179 -7.72 2.12 -8.33
N SER A 180 -7.74 1.33 -7.24
CA SER A 180 -7.80 1.84 -5.87
C SER A 180 -6.64 2.81 -5.58
N THR A 181 -5.40 2.41 -5.88
CA THR A 181 -4.23 3.28 -5.70
C THR A 181 -4.33 4.55 -6.55
N ALA A 182 -4.72 4.43 -7.83
CA ALA A 182 -4.83 5.58 -8.72
C ALA A 182 -5.90 6.58 -8.27
N TYR A 183 -7.10 6.11 -7.89
CA TYR A 183 -8.14 6.97 -7.31
C TYR A 183 -7.71 7.60 -5.99
N GLY A 184 -7.03 6.85 -5.13
CA GLY A 184 -6.61 7.37 -3.83
C GLY A 184 -5.54 8.45 -3.96
N HIS A 185 -4.57 8.26 -4.85
CA HIS A 185 -3.58 9.30 -5.18
C HIS A 185 -4.21 10.50 -5.89
N LEU A 186 -5.19 10.29 -6.77
CA LEU A 186 -5.98 11.39 -7.34
C LEU A 186 -6.69 12.19 -6.24
N GLY A 187 -7.21 11.53 -5.20
CA GLY A 187 -7.77 12.19 -4.05
C GLY A 187 -6.77 13.05 -3.28
N ILE A 188 -5.55 12.55 -3.06
CA ILE A 188 -4.45 13.33 -2.46
C ILE A 188 -4.13 14.56 -3.33
N VAL A 189 -4.04 14.39 -4.65
CA VAL A 189 -3.79 15.49 -5.60
C VAL A 189 -4.90 16.54 -5.53
N HIS A 190 -6.17 16.12 -5.47
CA HIS A 190 -7.30 17.03 -5.31
C HIS A 190 -7.26 17.79 -3.99
N ARG A 191 -6.92 17.11 -2.89
CA ARG A 191 -6.75 17.73 -1.57
C ARG A 191 -5.65 18.80 -1.60
N LEU A 192 -4.48 18.48 -2.15
CA LEU A 192 -3.38 19.43 -2.28
C LEU A 192 -3.73 20.63 -3.18
N ALA A 193 -4.64 20.44 -4.14
CA ALA A 193 -5.21 21.50 -4.96
C ALA A 193 -6.37 22.27 -4.29
N GLY A 194 -6.69 22.01 -3.01
CA GLY A 194 -7.78 22.65 -2.28
C GLY A 194 -9.19 22.19 -2.69
N ARG A 195 -9.31 21.14 -3.50
CA ARG A 195 -10.59 20.60 -4.01
C ARG A 195 -11.07 19.45 -3.12
N VAL A 196 -11.52 19.80 -1.91
CA VAL A 196 -11.87 18.84 -0.85
C VAL A 196 -12.98 17.87 -1.30
N ASP A 197 -14.04 18.34 -1.94
CA ASP A 197 -15.17 17.49 -2.35
C ASP A 197 -14.73 16.39 -3.34
N LEU A 198 -13.94 16.76 -4.34
CA LEU A 198 -13.37 15.81 -5.31
C LEU A 198 -12.38 14.84 -4.65
N ALA A 199 -11.65 15.30 -3.64
CA ALA A 199 -10.74 14.46 -2.88
C ALA A 199 -11.50 13.37 -2.10
N VAL A 200 -12.59 13.74 -1.43
CA VAL A 200 -13.46 12.80 -0.71
C VAL A 200 -14.09 11.79 -1.67
N GLU A 201 -14.59 12.23 -2.83
CA GLU A 201 -15.17 11.32 -3.83
C GLU A 201 -14.14 10.29 -4.34
N ALA A 202 -12.95 10.76 -4.71
CA ALA A 202 -11.89 9.90 -5.22
C ALA A 202 -11.38 8.93 -4.15
N LEU A 203 -11.18 9.38 -2.90
CA LEU A 203 -10.80 8.52 -1.78
C LEU A 203 -11.91 7.52 -1.43
N GLY A 204 -13.17 7.91 -1.53
CA GLY A 204 -14.33 7.02 -1.33
C GLY A 204 -14.33 5.87 -2.33
N THR A 205 -14.08 6.17 -3.60
CA THR A 205 -13.94 5.16 -4.66
C THR A 205 -12.74 4.25 -4.40
N SER A 206 -11.61 4.82 -4.01
CA SER A 206 -10.41 4.07 -3.65
C SER A 206 -10.67 3.05 -2.54
N LEU A 207 -11.31 3.48 -1.45
CA LEU A 207 -11.66 2.65 -0.30
C LEU A 207 -12.65 1.53 -0.65
N LEU A 208 -13.64 1.82 -1.51
CA LEU A 208 -14.57 0.81 -2.01
C LEU A 208 -13.83 -0.31 -2.75
N LEU A 209 -12.92 0.06 -3.66
CA LEU A 209 -12.14 -0.89 -4.44
C LEU A 209 -11.18 -1.72 -3.58
N ALA A 210 -10.51 -1.08 -2.61
CA ALA A 210 -9.62 -1.77 -1.66
C ALA A 210 -10.38 -2.82 -0.85
N ARG A 211 -11.58 -2.48 -0.35
CA ARG A 211 -12.46 -3.41 0.39
C ARG A 211 -12.91 -4.59 -0.47
N GLN A 212 -13.32 -4.33 -1.71
CA GLN A 212 -13.73 -5.38 -2.65
C GLN A 212 -12.58 -6.34 -2.97
N ALA A 213 -11.36 -5.83 -3.08
CA ALA A 213 -10.15 -6.64 -3.29
C ALA A 213 -9.65 -7.35 -2.01
N GLY A 214 -10.18 -6.97 -0.84
CA GLY A 214 -9.66 -7.42 0.46
C GLY A 214 -8.27 -6.88 0.79
N ASP A 215 -7.86 -5.77 0.17
CA ASP A 215 -6.57 -5.13 0.37
C ASP A 215 -6.62 -4.18 1.57
N ARG A 216 -6.35 -4.74 2.75
CA ARG A 216 -6.45 -4.03 4.04
C ARG A 216 -5.37 -2.98 4.23
N LEU A 217 -4.20 -3.14 3.62
CA LEU A 217 -3.14 -2.15 3.74
C LEU A 217 -3.49 -0.89 2.97
N THR A 218 -3.90 -1.07 1.71
CA THR A 218 -4.36 0.03 0.87
C THR A 218 -5.58 0.71 1.49
N GLU A 219 -6.52 -0.07 2.05
CA GLU A 219 -7.66 0.48 2.79
C GLU A 219 -7.20 1.33 4.00
N CYS A 220 -6.28 0.81 4.83
CA CYS A 220 -5.76 1.52 6.00
C CYS A 220 -5.08 2.84 5.61
N PHE A 221 -4.24 2.82 4.57
CA PHE A 221 -3.58 4.01 4.05
C PHE A 221 -4.59 5.08 3.60
N PHE A 222 -5.58 4.71 2.79
CA PHE A 222 -6.55 5.67 2.28
C PHE A 222 -7.60 6.10 3.31
N LEU A 223 -7.81 5.35 4.39
CA LEU A 223 -8.57 5.83 5.55
C LEU A 223 -7.85 6.98 6.25
N ASN A 224 -6.52 6.91 6.38
CA ASN A 224 -5.72 8.02 6.91
C ASN A 224 -5.76 9.24 5.98
N GLU A 225 -5.66 9.05 4.66
CA GLU A 225 -5.77 10.15 3.70
C GLU A 225 -7.18 10.77 3.67
N MET A 226 -8.24 9.95 3.85
CA MET A 226 -9.61 10.44 3.99
C MET A 226 -9.76 11.29 5.26
N GLY A 227 -9.28 10.78 6.40
CA GLY A 227 -9.28 11.53 7.66
C GLY A 227 -8.58 12.89 7.52
N GLU A 228 -7.41 12.90 6.88
CA GLU A 228 -6.66 14.13 6.64
C GLU A 228 -7.40 15.09 5.69
N THR A 229 -8.05 14.56 4.66
CA THR A 229 -8.86 15.34 3.71
C THR A 229 -10.02 16.04 4.41
N LEU A 230 -10.77 15.29 5.22
CA LEU A 230 -11.89 15.83 5.98
C LEU A 230 -11.43 16.84 7.03
N ARG A 231 -10.29 16.59 7.68
CA ARG A 231 -9.68 17.54 8.63
C ARG A 231 -9.33 18.87 7.96
N VAL A 232 -8.68 18.83 6.81
CA VAL A 232 -8.37 20.03 6.01
C VAL A 232 -9.66 20.71 5.51
N GLY A 233 -10.69 19.93 5.20
CA GLY A 233 -12.01 20.42 4.82
C GLY A 233 -12.87 20.98 5.96
N GLY A 234 -12.44 20.80 7.22
CA GLY A 234 -13.16 21.27 8.42
C GLY A 234 -14.18 20.28 9.00
N ASP A 235 -14.39 19.11 8.40
CA ASP A 235 -15.26 18.06 8.93
C ASP A 235 -14.49 17.17 9.92
N LEU A 236 -14.16 17.76 11.08
CA LEU A 236 -13.41 17.09 12.14
C LEU A 236 -14.11 15.83 12.70
N PRO A 237 -15.46 15.78 12.88
CA PRO A 237 -16.13 14.57 13.33
C PRO A 237 -15.92 13.38 12.39
N GLU A 238 -16.15 13.55 11.08
CA GLU A 238 -16.00 12.47 10.11
C GLU A 238 -14.51 12.12 9.89
N ALA A 239 -13.61 13.10 10.00
CA ALA A 239 -12.17 12.87 9.98
C ALA A 239 -11.75 11.84 11.05
N VAL A 240 -12.26 12.00 12.28
CA VAL A 240 -11.93 11.13 13.42
C VAL A 240 -12.52 9.74 13.26
N VAL A 241 -13.70 9.61 12.66
CA VAL A 241 -14.26 8.30 12.29
C VAL A 241 -13.30 7.56 11.37
N ASN A 242 -12.80 8.22 10.32
CA ASN A 242 -11.87 7.61 9.38
C ASN A 242 -10.52 7.27 10.04
N PHE A 243 -9.96 8.18 10.85
CA PHE A 243 -8.74 7.90 11.60
C PHE A 243 -8.90 6.79 12.63
N ARG A 244 -10.09 6.53 13.18
CA ARG A 244 -10.30 5.40 14.12
C ARG A 244 -10.41 4.05 13.42
N ARG A 245 -10.88 4.02 12.18
CA ARG A 245 -10.98 2.78 11.39
C ARG A 245 -9.61 2.27 10.92
N ALA A 246 -8.63 3.16 10.74
CA ALA A 246 -7.29 2.78 10.29
C ALA A 246 -6.50 1.94 11.33
N PRO A 247 -6.45 2.28 12.64
CA PRO A 247 -5.79 1.50 13.69
C PRO A 247 -6.42 0.13 13.91
N ASP A 248 -7.74 -0.01 13.81
CA ASP A 248 -8.41 -1.29 13.93
C ASP A 248 -7.92 -2.27 12.87
N LEU A 249 -7.73 -1.79 11.64
CA LEU A 249 -7.10 -2.56 10.56
C LEU A 249 -5.60 -2.77 10.82
N ALA A 250 -4.84 -1.72 11.17
CA ALA A 250 -3.40 -1.80 11.37
C ALA A 250 -2.99 -2.76 12.50
N THR A 251 -3.78 -2.83 13.58
CA THR A 251 -3.57 -3.74 14.71
C THR A 251 -3.72 -5.20 14.28
N THR A 252 -4.69 -5.50 13.40
CA THR A 252 -4.83 -6.85 12.83
C THR A 252 -3.67 -7.24 11.89
N MET A 253 -2.89 -6.27 11.42
CA MET A 253 -1.76 -6.46 10.50
C MET A 253 -0.39 -6.36 11.18
N ASN A 254 -0.34 -6.04 12.49
CA ASN A 254 0.88 -5.67 13.21
C ASN A 254 1.70 -4.57 12.51
N HIS A 255 1.03 -3.63 11.83
CA HIS A 255 1.67 -2.61 11.00
C HIS A 255 1.74 -1.26 11.73
N SER A 256 2.79 -1.09 12.53
CA SER A 256 2.95 0.04 13.46
C SER A 256 2.93 1.44 12.81
N PRO A 257 3.56 1.71 11.64
CA PRO A 257 3.63 3.07 11.12
C PRO A 257 2.28 3.72 10.76
N GLN A 258 1.36 2.96 10.16
CA GLN A 258 0.04 3.46 9.77
C GLN A 258 -0.87 3.70 10.99
N ALA A 259 -0.71 2.90 12.05
CA ALA A 259 -1.39 3.12 13.32
C ALA A 259 -0.92 4.41 13.99
N SER A 260 0.39 4.65 14.02
CA SER A 260 0.96 5.90 14.57
C SER A 260 0.44 7.14 13.83
N ARG A 261 0.38 7.08 12.49
CA ARG A 261 -0.17 8.18 11.67
C ARG A 261 -1.64 8.46 11.97
N ALA A 262 -2.44 7.40 12.11
CA ALA A 262 -3.85 7.54 12.48
C ALA A 262 -4.04 8.17 13.86
N HIS A 263 -3.25 7.77 14.86
CA HIS A 263 -3.28 8.35 16.21
C HIS A 263 -2.88 9.82 16.23
N ALA A 264 -1.87 10.20 15.43
CA ALA A 264 -1.49 11.60 15.25
C ALA A 264 -2.65 12.42 14.66
N GLY A 265 -3.29 11.91 13.60
CA GLY A 265 -4.46 12.56 13.00
C GLY A 265 -5.63 12.78 13.96
N ILE A 266 -5.91 11.83 14.87
CA ILE A 266 -6.93 12.00 15.92
C ILE A 266 -6.54 13.15 16.87
N THR A 267 -5.27 13.24 17.24
CA THR A 267 -4.77 14.28 18.15
C THR A 267 -4.85 15.66 17.50
N ASP A 268 -4.51 15.76 16.21
CA ASP A 268 -4.56 17.01 15.44
C ASP A 268 -5.99 17.54 15.26
N CYS A 269 -7.01 16.70 15.36
CA CYS A 269 -8.41 17.12 15.36
C CYS A 269 -8.86 17.76 16.71
N GLY A 270 -8.06 17.70 17.78
CA GLY A 270 -8.29 18.33 19.10
C GLY A 270 -9.41 17.69 19.96
N PRO A 271 -9.62 18.03 21.24
CA PRO A 271 -10.63 17.37 22.07
C PRO A 271 -12.09 17.72 21.72
N ALA A 272 -12.32 18.76 20.91
CA ALA A 272 -13.65 19.35 20.70
C ALA A 272 -14.67 18.41 20.02
N HIS A 273 -14.21 17.41 19.27
CA HIS A 273 -15.07 16.44 18.59
C HIS A 273 -15.38 15.19 19.44
N LEU A 274 -14.75 15.03 20.61
CA LEU A 274 -15.02 13.92 21.55
C LEU A 274 -16.31 14.12 22.36
N SER A 275 -16.88 15.33 22.36
CA SER A 275 -18.08 15.68 23.12
C SER A 275 -19.40 15.13 22.54
N HIS A 276 -19.39 14.59 21.32
CA HIS A 276 -20.59 14.10 20.65
C HIS A 276 -20.69 12.57 20.52
N GLY A 277 -19.81 11.80 21.18
CA GLY A 277 -19.65 10.37 20.91
C GLY A 277 -19.99 9.37 22.02
N THR A 278 -20.35 9.80 23.23
CA THR A 278 -20.73 8.88 24.31
C THR A 278 -22.07 9.32 24.92
N PRO A 279 -23.17 8.59 24.69
CA PRO A 279 -24.34 8.78 25.54
C PRO A 279 -23.91 8.43 26.98
N PRO A 280 -24.26 9.26 27.99
CA PRO A 280 -23.96 8.92 29.37
C PRO A 280 -24.56 7.54 29.70
N PRO A 281 -23.89 6.72 30.52
CA PRO A 281 -24.43 5.42 30.91
C PRO A 281 -25.84 5.64 31.45
N ARG A 282 -26.82 4.95 30.85
CA ARG A 282 -28.19 4.93 31.37
C ARG A 282 -28.12 4.42 32.80
N THR A 283 -28.21 5.33 33.77
CA THR A 283 -28.48 4.99 35.16
C THR A 283 -29.86 4.33 35.17
N THR A 284 -29.88 3.00 35.23
CA THR A 284 -31.09 2.25 35.54
C THR A 284 -31.43 2.54 37.00
N HIS A 285 -32.14 3.64 37.25
CA HIS A 285 -32.93 3.75 38.46
C HIS A 285 -34.09 2.77 38.29
N GLY A 286 -33.93 1.57 38.86
CA GLY A 286 -35.05 0.66 39.08
C GLY A 286 -36.10 1.36 39.94
N PRO A 287 -37.41 1.15 39.67
CA PRO A 287 -38.46 1.75 40.47
C PRO A 287 -38.41 1.15 41.88
N ALA A 288 -38.39 2.03 42.89
CA ALA A 288 -38.64 1.65 44.27
C ALA A 288 -40.07 1.09 44.35
N SER A 289 -40.17 -0.21 44.61
CA SER A 289 -41.39 -0.85 45.09
C SER A 289 -41.71 -0.37 46.50
N ALA A 290 -43.00 -0.12 46.72
CA ALA A 290 -43.64 0.33 47.96
C ALA A 290 -43.29 -0.49 49.21
#